data_AF-A0A937KLL1-F1
#
_entry.id   AF-A0A937KLL1-F1
#
_cell.length_a   1.000
_cell.length_b   1.000
_cell.length_c   1.000
_cell.angle_alpha   90.00
_cell.angle_beta   90.00
_cell.angle_gamma   90.00
#
_symmetry.space_group_name_H-M   'P 1'
#
loop_
_entity.id
_entity.type
_entity.pdbx_description
1 polymer ?
#
loop_
_entity_poly.entity_id
_entity_poly.type
_entity_poly.pdbx_seq_one_letter_code
_entity_poly.pdbx_strand_id
1 'polypeptide(L)'
;MMARNYSLAGPDTAAAHAAGLVDADWFLPTVDPVRLRDLQRRGNARAGVDTALWVGLLLGSAWLAWWSIGTDGVIWWQAVPAFALYGALYGGAADARWHECGHGTAFASRRANDVVYAVASFMLWRGPTLWRWSHHRHHTDTIIVGRDAEIAFQRPPSLIRTAIALTNLRGGVDMLWRQMRHAAGRLDTDALDLVPASDHRRVITEARVFVGIVGGVVVWCVLAGSIVPALFIGGPTIYGGWL
;
A
#
# COMPACT_ATOMS: atom_id res chain seq x y z
N MET A 1 29.61 -3.26 14.44
CA MET A 1 28.74 -2.18 13.93
C MET A 1 27.50 -2.18 14.81
N MET A 2 27.16 -1.06 15.47
CA MET A 2 25.93 -1.01 16.30
C MET A 2 24.70 -1.25 15.43
N ALA A 3 23.71 -1.94 15.98
CA ALA A 3 22.44 -2.18 15.29
C ALA A 3 21.73 -0.83 15.09
N ARG A 4 21.37 -0.54 13.84
CA ARG A 4 20.62 0.67 13.47
C ARG A 4 19.17 0.55 13.93
N ASN A 5 18.61 1.64 14.44
CA ASN A 5 17.22 1.76 14.85
C ASN A 5 16.41 2.52 13.78
N TYR A 6 15.53 1.81 13.09
CA TYR A 6 14.71 2.37 12.00
C TYR A 6 13.41 3.03 12.49
N SER A 7 13.13 3.04 13.80
CA SER A 7 11.94 3.69 14.34
C SER A 7 12.04 5.21 14.23
N LEU A 8 10.94 5.86 13.86
CA LEU A 8 10.83 7.33 13.83
C LEU A 8 10.97 7.99 15.21
N ALA A 9 10.77 7.22 16.29
CA ALA A 9 10.94 7.68 17.67
C ALA A 9 12.28 7.20 18.29
N GLY A 10 13.19 6.68 17.47
CA GLY A 10 14.45 6.09 17.90
C GLY A 10 15.62 7.09 18.02
N PRO A 11 16.77 6.66 18.56
CA PRO A 11 17.96 7.50 18.69
C PRO A 11 18.57 7.91 17.34
N ASP A 12 18.40 7.10 16.28
CA ASP A 12 18.90 7.44 14.95
C ASP A 12 18.17 8.64 14.33
N THR A 13 16.95 8.95 14.76
CA THR A 13 16.25 10.20 14.38
C THR A 13 17.05 11.41 14.85
N ALA A 14 17.47 11.42 16.12
CA ALA A 14 18.31 12.50 16.67
C ALA A 14 19.69 12.55 15.98
N ALA A 15 20.28 11.40 15.67
CA ALA A 15 21.53 11.32 14.93
C ALA A 15 21.42 11.91 13.52
N ALA A 16 20.30 11.66 12.81
CA ALA A 16 20.04 12.23 11.49
C ALA A 16 19.94 13.76 11.53
N HIS A 17 19.26 14.31 12.53
CA HIS A 17 19.21 15.75 12.77
C HIS A 17 20.60 16.33 13.06
N ALA A 18 21.36 15.70 13.97
CA ALA A 18 22.71 16.15 14.32
C ALA A 18 23.68 16.11 13.13
N ALA A 19 23.46 15.18 12.19
CA ALA A 19 24.24 15.06 10.96
C ALA A 19 23.77 16.01 9.84
N GLY A 20 22.70 16.81 10.05
CA GLY A 20 22.16 17.72 9.05
C GLY A 20 21.53 17.02 7.85
N LEU A 21 21.06 15.77 8.03
CA LEU A 21 20.47 14.97 6.95
C LEU A 21 18.97 15.22 6.77
N VAL A 22 18.30 15.71 7.81
CA VAL A 22 16.85 15.98 7.79
C VAL A 22 16.59 17.29 7.08
N ASP A 23 15.69 17.28 6.09
CA ASP A 23 15.37 18.45 5.26
C ASP A 23 16.64 19.11 4.68
N ALA A 24 17.63 18.28 4.32
CA ALA A 24 18.92 18.72 3.82
C ALA A 24 18.79 19.52 2.51
N ASP A 25 19.65 20.52 2.34
CA ASP A 25 19.77 21.27 1.08
C ASP A 25 20.55 20.43 0.07
N TRP A 26 19.82 19.62 -0.70
CA TRP A 26 20.38 18.75 -1.72
C TRP A 26 20.82 19.54 -2.95
N PHE A 27 21.82 19.02 -3.65
CA PHE A 27 22.22 19.57 -4.95
C PHE A 27 21.04 19.60 -5.91
N LEU A 28 20.71 20.80 -6.40
CA LEU A 28 19.71 21.02 -7.44
C LEU A 28 20.41 21.30 -8.77
N PRO A 29 20.29 20.41 -9.77
CA PRO A 29 20.85 20.67 -11.08
C PRO A 29 20.12 21.85 -11.76
N THR A 30 20.86 22.63 -12.55
CA THR A 30 20.25 23.65 -13.43
C THR A 30 19.50 22.95 -14.56
N VAL A 31 18.17 23.06 -14.57
CA VAL A 31 17.29 22.49 -15.60
C VAL A 31 16.52 23.60 -16.31
N ASP A 32 16.36 23.51 -17.63
CA ASP A 32 15.52 24.43 -18.40
C ASP A 32 14.06 24.37 -17.90
N PRO A 33 13.52 25.47 -17.33
CA PRO A 33 12.17 25.49 -16.78
C PRO A 33 11.08 25.26 -17.82
N VAL A 34 11.30 25.65 -19.09
CA VAL A 34 10.34 25.42 -20.18
C VAL A 34 10.29 23.94 -20.48
N ARG A 35 11.45 23.31 -20.67
CA ARG A 35 11.54 21.88 -20.93
C ARG A 35 10.98 21.05 -19.78
N LEU A 36 11.26 21.43 -18.53
CA LEU A 36 10.73 20.73 -17.36
C LEU A 36 9.20 20.77 -17.32
N ARG A 37 8.59 21.95 -17.55
CA ARG A 37 7.13 22.10 -17.62
C ARG A 37 6.51 21.24 -18.72
N ASP A 38 7.15 21.16 -19.87
CA ASP A 38 6.69 20.33 -20.97
C ASP A 38 6.74 18.83 -20.65
N LEU A 39 7.80 18.37 -19.98
CA LEU A 39 7.94 16.99 -19.52
C LEU A 39 6.96 16.64 -18.38
N GLN A 40 6.52 17.62 -17.60
CA GLN A 40 5.59 17.44 -16.48
C GLN A 40 4.11 17.57 -16.89
N ARG A 41 3.80 17.78 -18.18
CA ARG A 41 2.40 17.85 -18.65
C ARG A 41 1.68 16.54 -18.39
N ARG A 42 0.66 16.60 -17.53
CA ARG A 42 -0.18 15.45 -17.16
C ARG A 42 -1.33 15.30 -18.14
N GLY A 43 -1.71 14.06 -18.41
CA GLY A 43 -2.88 13.71 -19.20
C GLY A 43 -3.67 12.60 -18.54
N ASN A 44 -4.95 12.44 -18.89
CA ASN A 44 -5.79 11.37 -18.33
C ASN A 44 -5.76 10.09 -19.18
N ALA A 45 -5.42 10.17 -20.46
CA ALA A 45 -5.59 9.07 -21.40
C ALA A 45 -4.72 7.85 -21.05
N ARG A 46 -3.41 8.05 -20.82
CA ARG A 46 -2.49 6.95 -20.55
C ARG A 46 -2.82 6.22 -19.25
N ALA A 47 -2.96 6.97 -18.15
CA ALA A 47 -3.32 6.41 -16.85
C ALA A 47 -4.73 5.79 -16.86
N GLY A 48 -5.66 6.35 -17.63
CA GLY A 48 -7.00 5.81 -17.82
C GLY A 48 -7.00 4.45 -18.52
N VAL A 49 -6.22 4.31 -19.60
CA VAL A 49 -6.05 3.02 -20.30
C VAL A 49 -5.40 1.99 -19.39
N ASP A 50 -4.34 2.35 -18.67
CA ASP A 50 -3.66 1.45 -17.73
C ASP A 50 -4.61 0.98 -16.60
N THR A 51 -5.38 1.91 -16.03
CA THR A 51 -6.36 1.60 -14.97
C THR A 51 -7.47 0.72 -15.51
N ALA A 52 -8.01 1.00 -16.69
CA ALA A 52 -9.05 0.18 -17.31
C ALA A 52 -8.55 -1.23 -17.63
N LEU A 53 -7.31 -1.36 -18.14
CA LEU A 53 -6.67 -2.65 -18.37
C LEU A 53 -6.50 -3.44 -17.07
N TRP A 54 -6.00 -2.79 -16.02
CA TRP A 54 -5.87 -3.42 -14.70
C TRP A 54 -7.21 -3.90 -14.15
N VAL A 55 -8.25 -3.07 -14.18
CA VAL A 55 -9.60 -3.46 -13.73
C VAL A 55 -10.15 -4.60 -14.59
N GLY A 56 -9.98 -4.55 -15.91
CA GLY A 56 -10.40 -5.62 -16.81
C GLY A 56 -9.71 -6.96 -16.52
N LEU A 57 -8.39 -6.95 -16.31
CA LEU A 57 -7.62 -8.13 -15.92
C LEU A 57 -8.01 -8.63 -14.52
N LEU A 58 -8.25 -7.72 -13.57
CA LEU A 58 -8.66 -8.05 -12.21
C LEU A 58 -10.02 -8.73 -12.21
N LEU A 59 -11.01 -8.20 -12.95
CA LEU A 59 -12.34 -8.80 -13.07
C LEU A 59 -12.30 -10.11 -13.85
N GLY A 60 -11.52 -10.20 -14.93
CA GLY A 60 -11.36 -11.42 -15.71
C GLY A 60 -10.70 -12.54 -14.91
N SER A 61 -9.67 -12.24 -14.14
CA SER A 61 -9.02 -13.20 -13.24
C SER A 61 -9.89 -13.56 -12.04
N ALA A 62 -10.68 -12.62 -11.51
CA ALA A 62 -11.66 -12.92 -10.47
C ALA A 62 -12.72 -13.91 -10.98
N TRP A 63 -13.25 -13.68 -12.18
CA TRP A 63 -14.19 -14.58 -12.82
C TRP A 63 -13.58 -15.96 -13.06
N LEU A 64 -12.33 -16.02 -13.55
CA LEU A 64 -11.61 -17.28 -13.72
C LEU A 64 -11.43 -18.03 -12.40
N ALA A 65 -11.07 -17.33 -11.32
CA ALA A 65 -10.95 -17.91 -9.99
C ALA A 65 -12.31 -18.42 -9.46
N TRP A 66 -13.38 -17.66 -9.66
CA TRP A 66 -14.74 -18.09 -9.29
C TRP A 66 -15.20 -19.31 -10.12
N TRP A 67 -14.92 -19.32 -11.42
CA TRP A 67 -15.24 -20.45 -12.29
C TRP A 67 -14.48 -21.71 -11.86
N SER A 68 -13.21 -21.56 -11.47
CA SER A 68 -12.35 -22.68 -11.05
C SER A 68 -12.82 -23.41 -9.79
N ILE A 69 -13.69 -22.79 -8.98
CA ILE A 69 -14.28 -23.41 -7.78
C ILE A 69 -15.70 -23.98 -8.03
N GLY A 70 -16.32 -23.70 -9.19
CA GLY A 70 -17.77 -23.79 -9.40
C GLY A 70 -18.31 -24.97 -10.21
N THR A 71 -17.47 -25.92 -10.63
CA THR A 71 -17.93 -27.07 -11.43
C THR A 71 -17.54 -28.40 -10.77
N ASP A 72 -18.49 -29.00 -10.05
CA ASP A 72 -18.52 -30.41 -9.62
C ASP A 72 -17.33 -30.98 -8.80
N GLY A 73 -16.55 -30.14 -8.11
CA GLY A 73 -15.45 -30.60 -7.24
C GLY A 73 -14.20 -31.07 -7.98
N VAL A 74 -14.12 -30.78 -9.28
CA VAL A 74 -13.03 -31.13 -10.19
C VAL A 74 -12.44 -29.80 -10.66
N ILE A 75 -11.62 -29.09 -9.88
CA ILE A 75 -10.19 -29.38 -9.73
C ILE A 75 -9.56 -28.36 -8.75
N TRP A 76 -9.19 -28.80 -7.55
CA TRP A 76 -8.52 -27.93 -6.56
C TRP A 76 -7.17 -27.37 -7.05
N TRP A 77 -6.49 -28.07 -7.97
CA TRP A 77 -5.18 -27.63 -8.48
C TRP A 77 -5.25 -26.46 -9.49
N GLN A 78 -6.39 -26.22 -10.15
CA GLN A 78 -6.59 -25.11 -11.10
C GLN A 78 -7.03 -23.82 -10.39
N ALA A 79 -7.68 -23.96 -9.23
CA ALA A 79 -8.03 -22.81 -8.40
C ALA A 79 -6.77 -22.10 -7.88
N VAL A 80 -5.72 -22.85 -7.53
CA VAL A 80 -4.46 -22.27 -7.05
C VAL A 80 -3.84 -21.26 -8.03
N PRO A 81 -3.55 -21.59 -9.31
CA PRO A 81 -3.02 -20.63 -10.26
C PRO A 81 -4.00 -19.51 -10.61
N ALA A 82 -5.31 -19.77 -10.63
CA ALA A 82 -6.32 -18.73 -10.88
C ALA A 82 -6.36 -17.69 -9.76
N PHE A 83 -6.38 -18.13 -8.49
CA PHE A 83 -6.28 -17.25 -7.34
C PHE A 83 -4.90 -16.59 -7.24
N ALA A 84 -3.81 -17.27 -7.60
CA ALA A 84 -2.48 -16.65 -7.63
C ALA A 84 -2.43 -15.48 -8.62
N LEU A 85 -3.00 -15.63 -9.82
CA LEU A 85 -3.12 -14.55 -10.81
C LEU A 85 -3.99 -13.40 -10.29
N TYR A 86 -5.18 -13.72 -9.74
CA TYR A 86 -6.07 -12.72 -9.16
C TYR A 86 -5.39 -11.97 -8.00
N GLY A 87 -4.69 -12.70 -7.13
CA GLY A 87 -3.91 -12.15 -6.03
C GLY A 87 -2.82 -11.21 -6.50
N ALA A 88 -2.05 -11.58 -7.51
CA ALA A 88 -1.00 -10.74 -8.08
C ALA A 88 -1.55 -9.41 -8.64
N LEU A 89 -2.71 -9.46 -9.29
CA LEU A 89 -3.41 -8.27 -9.81
C LEU A 89 -4.07 -7.46 -8.70
N TYR A 90 -4.50 -8.10 -7.62
CA TYR A 90 -5.14 -7.43 -6.49
C TYR A 90 -4.10 -6.75 -5.59
N GLY A 91 -3.13 -7.51 -5.07
CA GLY A 91 -2.12 -7.01 -4.14
C GLY A 91 -0.99 -6.30 -4.89
N GLY A 92 -0.19 -7.06 -5.63
CA GLY A 92 1.00 -6.53 -6.28
C GLY A 92 0.74 -5.38 -7.26
N ALA A 93 -0.19 -5.55 -8.20
CA ALA A 93 -0.48 -4.48 -9.14
C ALA A 93 -1.10 -3.24 -8.46
N ALA A 94 -1.81 -3.38 -7.34
CA ALA A 94 -2.28 -2.23 -6.56
C ALA A 94 -1.13 -1.42 -5.94
N ASP A 95 0.05 -2.01 -5.71
CA ASP A 95 1.20 -1.29 -5.14
C ASP A 95 1.62 -0.13 -6.04
N ALA A 96 1.81 -0.39 -7.33
CA ALA A 96 2.10 0.66 -8.30
C ALA A 96 0.98 1.73 -8.39
N ARG A 97 -0.29 1.33 -8.22
CA ARG A 97 -1.44 2.26 -8.32
C ARG A 97 -1.49 3.22 -7.14
N TRP A 98 -1.40 2.73 -5.90
CA TRP A 98 -1.40 3.66 -4.76
C TRP A 98 -0.16 4.56 -4.82
N HIS A 99 0.99 4.04 -5.27
CA HIS A 99 2.23 4.80 -5.33
C HIS A 99 2.10 5.99 -6.29
N GLU A 100 1.80 5.72 -7.56
CA GLU A 100 1.73 6.77 -8.59
C GLU A 100 0.52 7.69 -8.42
N CYS A 101 -0.64 7.14 -8.05
CA CYS A 101 -1.83 7.97 -7.79
C CYS A 101 -1.72 8.73 -6.45
N GLY A 102 -0.89 8.26 -5.51
CA GLY A 102 -0.58 8.91 -4.25
C GLY A 102 0.20 10.21 -4.43
N HIS A 103 1.05 10.28 -5.45
CA HIS A 103 1.72 11.49 -5.92
C HIS A 103 0.77 12.52 -6.54
N GLY A 104 -0.41 12.08 -6.98
CA GLY A 104 -1.38 12.91 -7.69
C GLY A 104 -0.91 13.31 -9.09
N THR A 105 0.08 12.60 -9.65
CA THR A 105 0.73 12.88 -10.94
C THR A 105 0.23 11.99 -12.08
N ALA A 106 -0.26 10.78 -11.78
CA ALA A 106 -0.71 9.81 -12.77
C ALA A 106 -1.76 10.40 -13.73
N PHE A 107 -2.79 11.04 -13.16
CA PHE A 107 -3.85 11.71 -13.89
C PHE A 107 -3.71 13.24 -13.81
N ALA A 108 -4.18 13.94 -14.84
CA ALA A 108 -4.45 15.37 -14.74
C ALA A 108 -5.65 15.65 -13.80
N SER A 109 -6.60 14.72 -13.71
CA SER A 109 -7.75 14.79 -12.79
C SER A 109 -7.35 14.37 -11.37
N ARG A 110 -7.40 15.30 -10.42
CA ARG A 110 -7.19 15.01 -8.99
C ARG A 110 -8.16 13.94 -8.48
N ARG A 111 -9.44 14.03 -8.84
CA ARG A 111 -10.46 13.05 -8.43
C ARG A 111 -10.14 11.64 -8.93
N ALA A 112 -9.62 11.50 -10.15
CA ALA A 112 -9.25 10.20 -10.69
C ALA A 112 -8.09 9.59 -9.90
N ASN A 113 -7.04 10.38 -9.60
CA ASN A 113 -5.96 9.94 -8.72
C ASN A 113 -6.50 9.50 -7.36
N ASP A 114 -7.33 10.32 -6.70
CA ASP A 114 -7.83 10.00 -5.35
C ASP A 114 -8.72 8.73 -5.31
N VAL A 115 -9.53 8.49 -6.34
CA VAL A 115 -10.35 7.27 -6.41
C VAL A 115 -9.49 6.02 -6.58
N VAL A 116 -8.56 6.03 -7.54
CA VAL A 116 -7.66 4.88 -7.78
C VAL A 116 -6.77 4.66 -6.56
N TYR A 117 -6.26 5.75 -5.97
CA TYR A 117 -5.47 5.73 -4.75
C TYR A 117 -6.23 5.06 -3.60
N ALA A 118 -7.45 5.49 -3.28
CA ALA A 118 -8.21 4.95 -2.17
C ALA A 118 -8.50 3.45 -2.33
N VAL A 119 -8.83 3.00 -3.55
CA VAL A 119 -9.06 1.58 -3.86
C VAL A 119 -7.77 0.78 -3.68
N ALA A 120 -6.67 1.22 -4.29
CA ALA A 120 -5.38 0.54 -4.21
C ALA A 120 -4.83 0.49 -2.78
N SER A 121 -5.00 1.59 -2.02
CA SER A 121 -4.69 1.65 -0.59
C SER A 121 -5.49 0.63 0.22
N PHE A 122 -6.79 0.46 -0.04
CA PHE A 122 -7.60 -0.57 0.61
C PHE A 122 -7.11 -1.98 0.27
N MET A 123 -6.76 -2.24 -0.98
CA MET A 123 -6.28 -3.54 -1.44
C MET A 123 -4.96 -3.97 -0.78
N LEU A 124 -4.25 -3.03 -0.15
CA LEU A 124 -3.02 -3.27 0.63
C LEU A 124 -3.18 -2.92 2.12
N TRP A 125 -4.41 -2.61 2.56
CA TRP A 125 -4.74 -2.11 3.90
C TRP A 125 -3.93 -0.89 4.37
N ARG A 126 -3.35 -0.13 3.45
CA ARG A 126 -2.61 1.10 3.73
C ARG A 126 -3.59 2.23 3.98
N GLY A 127 -3.65 2.78 5.20
CA GLY A 127 -4.50 3.92 5.52
C GLY A 127 -4.18 5.12 4.61
N PRO A 128 -5.10 5.59 3.74
CA PRO A 128 -4.79 6.55 2.68
C PRO A 128 -4.11 7.84 3.18
N THR A 129 -4.63 8.48 4.23
CA THR A 129 -4.04 9.73 4.74
C THR A 129 -2.65 9.50 5.33
N LEU A 130 -2.53 8.52 6.22
CA LEU A 130 -1.25 8.18 6.84
C LEU A 130 -0.21 7.77 5.81
N TRP A 131 -0.57 6.92 4.87
CA TRP A 131 0.37 6.39 3.89
C TRP A 131 0.85 7.49 2.94
N ARG A 132 0.00 8.47 2.60
CA ARG A 132 0.42 9.65 1.83
C ARG A 132 1.44 10.50 2.59
N TRP A 133 1.25 10.70 3.89
CA TRP A 133 2.21 11.42 4.74
C TRP A 133 3.52 10.66 4.93
N SER A 134 3.45 9.35 5.15
CA SER A 134 4.60 8.44 5.16
C SER A 134 5.39 8.56 3.86
N HIS A 135 4.69 8.51 2.73
CA HIS A 135 5.33 8.52 1.43
C HIS A 135 5.94 9.88 1.11
N HIS A 136 5.28 10.97 1.50
CA HIS A 136 5.88 12.30 1.41
C HIS A 136 7.20 12.38 2.21
N ARG A 137 7.20 11.88 3.45
CA ARG A 137 8.42 11.79 4.29
C ARG A 137 9.50 10.93 3.62
N HIS A 138 9.13 9.82 3.01
CA HIS A 138 10.04 8.93 2.28
C HIS A 138 10.74 9.66 1.12
N HIS A 139 10.06 10.57 0.39
CA HIS A 139 10.69 11.35 -0.68
C HIS A 139 11.52 12.54 -0.18
N THR A 140 11.23 13.05 1.01
CA THR A 140 12.03 14.12 1.62
C THR A 140 13.32 13.57 2.24
N ASP A 141 13.21 12.49 3.02
CA ASP A 141 14.29 11.93 3.84
C ASP A 141 14.67 10.50 3.38
N THR A 142 14.72 10.24 2.06
CA THR A 142 14.89 8.89 1.50
C THR A 142 16.10 8.15 2.07
N ILE A 143 15.87 6.94 2.58
CA ILE A 143 16.90 6.04 3.14
C ILE A 143 17.60 6.56 4.41
N ILE A 144 17.17 7.70 4.95
CA ILE A 144 17.65 8.24 6.22
C ILE A 144 17.02 7.44 7.36
N VAL A 145 17.86 6.69 8.06
CA VAL A 145 17.47 5.83 9.18
C VAL A 145 16.89 6.68 10.31
N GLY A 146 15.71 6.28 10.82
CA GLY A 146 14.98 7.04 11.84
C GLY A 146 14.12 8.18 11.28
N ARG A 147 14.10 8.38 9.96
CA ARG A 147 13.19 9.34 9.28
C ARG A 147 12.31 8.69 8.23
N ASP A 148 12.85 7.70 7.51
CA ASP A 148 12.13 7.00 6.46
C ASP A 148 11.52 5.69 6.99
N ALA A 149 10.19 5.70 7.15
CA ALA A 149 9.41 4.53 7.58
C ALA A 149 9.22 3.48 6.48
N GLU A 150 9.56 3.79 5.22
CA GLU A 150 9.33 2.94 4.05
C GLU A 150 10.58 2.15 3.63
N ILE A 151 11.65 2.18 4.45
CA ILE A 151 12.85 1.35 4.22
C ILE A 151 12.49 -0.14 4.39
N ALA A 152 12.16 -0.79 3.26
CA ALA A 152 11.84 -2.22 3.21
C ALA A 152 13.05 -3.11 3.51
N PHE A 153 14.22 -2.77 2.97
CA PHE A 153 15.45 -3.56 3.08
C PHE A 153 16.46 -2.91 4.02
N GLN A 154 16.21 -3.12 5.31
CA GLN A 154 17.06 -2.61 6.38
C GLN A 154 18.43 -3.29 6.40
N ARG A 155 19.44 -2.54 6.81
CA ARG A 155 20.81 -3.02 7.02
C ARG A 155 21.05 -3.41 8.48
N PRO A 156 21.72 -4.56 8.75
CA PRO A 156 22.27 -5.49 7.77
C PRO A 156 21.18 -6.31 7.04
N PRO A 157 21.38 -6.67 5.76
CA PRO A 157 20.38 -7.39 4.98
C PRO A 157 20.13 -8.78 5.59
N SER A 158 18.88 -9.23 5.55
CA SER A 158 18.48 -10.55 6.01
C SER A 158 17.71 -11.28 4.92
N LEU A 159 18.34 -12.30 4.33
CA LEU A 159 17.72 -13.10 3.26
C LEU A 159 16.41 -13.74 3.72
N ILE A 160 16.33 -14.18 4.98
CA ILE A 160 15.12 -14.76 5.57
C ILE A 160 14.00 -13.71 5.63
N ARG A 161 14.29 -12.50 6.12
CA ARG A 161 13.29 -11.42 6.17
C ARG A 161 12.83 -11.02 4.77
N THR A 162 13.77 -10.94 3.81
CA THR A 162 13.46 -10.69 2.41
C THR A 162 12.55 -11.77 1.81
N ALA A 163 12.85 -13.06 2.04
CA ALA A 163 12.01 -14.15 1.57
C ALA A 163 10.59 -14.11 2.16
N ILE A 164 10.46 -13.78 3.45
CA ILE A 164 9.14 -13.60 4.09
C ILE A 164 8.41 -12.39 3.50
N ALA A 165 9.12 -11.29 3.21
CA ALA A 165 8.54 -10.09 2.62
C ALA A 165 7.90 -10.37 1.25
N LEU A 166 8.46 -11.30 0.46
CA LEU A 166 7.89 -11.77 -0.81
C LEU A 166 6.55 -12.52 -0.66
N THR A 167 6.04 -12.71 0.55
CA THR A 167 4.71 -13.35 0.74
C THR A 167 3.65 -12.38 1.23
N ASN A 168 4.03 -11.16 1.63
CA ASN A 168 3.20 -10.21 2.41
C ASN A 168 2.45 -10.81 3.61
N LEU A 169 2.77 -12.03 4.05
CA LEU A 169 2.04 -12.70 5.12
C LEU A 169 2.15 -11.92 6.43
N ARG A 170 3.39 -11.54 6.79
CA ARG A 170 3.65 -10.73 7.97
C ARG A 170 3.22 -9.28 7.75
N GLY A 171 3.62 -8.67 6.63
CA GLY A 171 3.36 -7.26 6.33
C GLY A 171 1.87 -6.93 6.28
N GLY A 172 1.07 -7.76 5.60
CA GLY A 172 -0.37 -7.61 5.52
C GLY A 172 -1.06 -7.79 6.87
N VAL A 173 -0.66 -8.79 7.68
CA VAL A 173 -1.21 -8.96 9.03
C VAL A 173 -0.87 -7.76 9.94
N ASP A 174 0.38 -7.30 9.90
CA ASP A 174 0.84 -6.13 10.66
C ASP A 174 0.04 -4.88 10.25
N MET A 175 -0.23 -4.71 8.94
CA MET A 175 -1.01 -3.60 8.42
C MET A 175 -2.49 -3.69 8.80
N LEU A 176 -3.12 -4.86 8.70
CA LEU A 176 -4.50 -5.05 9.15
C LEU A 176 -4.64 -4.76 10.64
N TRP A 177 -3.71 -5.26 11.46
CA TRP A 177 -3.68 -4.98 12.89
C TRP A 177 -3.53 -3.48 13.18
N ARG A 178 -2.68 -2.79 12.41
CA ARG A 178 -2.55 -1.33 12.48
C ARG A 178 -3.87 -0.63 12.18
N GLN A 179 -4.58 -1.03 11.12
CA GLN A 179 -5.91 -0.49 10.80
C GLN A 179 -6.92 -0.76 11.92
N MET A 180 -6.90 -1.94 12.55
CA MET A 180 -7.77 -2.24 13.70
C MET A 180 -7.49 -1.32 14.89
N ARG A 181 -6.20 -1.10 15.22
CA ARG A 181 -5.81 -0.17 16.30
C ARG A 181 -6.26 1.27 16.00
N HIS A 182 -6.03 1.74 14.77
CA HIS A 182 -6.44 3.08 14.34
C HIS A 182 -7.96 3.25 14.32
N ALA A 183 -8.71 2.22 13.90
CA ALA A 183 -10.17 2.24 13.91
C ALA A 183 -10.75 2.39 15.33
N ALA A 184 -10.05 1.83 16.33
CA ALA A 184 -10.33 2.01 17.76
C ALA A 184 -9.88 3.37 18.32
N GLY A 185 -9.36 4.27 17.48
CA GLY A 185 -8.88 5.59 17.86
C GLY A 185 -7.46 5.61 18.45
N ARG A 186 -6.71 4.50 18.37
CA ARG A 186 -5.36 4.37 18.92
C ARG A 186 -4.32 4.50 17.80
N LEU A 187 -3.93 5.75 17.50
CA LEU A 187 -2.85 6.05 16.56
C LEU A 187 -1.50 5.59 17.11
N ASP A 188 -0.62 5.04 16.27
CA ASP A 188 0.75 4.72 16.65
C ASP A 188 1.68 5.94 16.55
N THR A 189 2.90 5.77 17.07
CA THR A 189 3.97 6.77 17.04
C THR A 189 4.21 7.32 15.65
N ASP A 190 4.24 6.46 14.64
CA ASP A 190 4.49 6.89 13.26
C ASP A 190 3.34 7.76 12.75
N ALA A 191 2.09 7.40 13.03
CA ALA A 191 0.94 8.23 12.66
C ALA A 191 0.94 9.59 13.38
N LEU A 192 1.36 9.62 14.65
CA LEU A 192 1.47 10.85 15.43
C LEU A 192 2.63 11.75 14.98
N ASP A 193 3.73 11.18 14.49
CA ASP A 193 4.89 11.91 13.96
C ASP A 193 4.65 12.43 12.53
N LEU A 194 4.09 11.59 11.66
CA LEU A 194 3.97 11.88 10.24
C LEU A 194 2.74 12.72 9.88
N VAL A 195 1.61 12.50 10.57
CA VAL A 195 0.33 13.10 10.20
C VAL A 195 0.04 14.32 11.08
N PRO A 196 -0.27 15.49 10.50
CA PRO A 196 -0.71 16.65 11.26
C PRO A 196 -1.95 16.35 12.11
N ALA A 197 -2.03 16.97 13.31
CA ALA A 197 -3.13 16.75 14.25
C ALA A 197 -4.53 16.99 13.66
N SER A 198 -4.66 17.92 12.71
CA SER A 198 -5.92 18.20 12.00
C SER A 198 -6.46 16.99 11.22
N ASP A 199 -5.58 16.10 10.78
CA ASP A 199 -5.91 14.96 9.92
C ASP A 199 -6.06 13.64 10.71
N HIS A 200 -5.79 13.63 12.01
CA HIS A 200 -5.89 12.41 12.84
C HIS A 200 -7.28 11.77 12.82
N ARG A 201 -8.33 12.60 12.85
CA ARG A 201 -9.72 12.10 12.75
C ARG A 201 -9.99 11.43 11.41
N ARG A 202 -9.34 11.91 10.34
CA ARG A 202 -9.46 11.33 9.00
C ARG A 202 -8.82 9.96 8.95
N VAL A 203 -7.60 9.80 9.49
CA VAL A 203 -6.92 8.49 9.61
C VAL A 203 -7.81 7.46 10.34
N ILE A 204 -8.40 7.86 11.47
CA ILE A 204 -9.31 6.98 12.25
C ILE A 204 -10.54 6.59 11.43
N THR A 205 -11.13 7.55 10.70
CA THR A 205 -12.33 7.31 9.89
C THR A 205 -12.04 6.36 8.73
N GLU A 206 -10.93 6.57 8.02
CA GLU A 206 -10.47 5.69 6.94
C GLU A 206 -10.22 4.27 7.45
N ALA A 207 -9.55 4.13 8.60
CA ALA A 207 -9.34 2.84 9.24
C ALA A 207 -10.65 2.13 9.61
N ARG A 208 -11.65 2.87 10.13
CA ARG A 208 -13.00 2.31 10.41
C ARG A 208 -13.69 1.81 9.16
N VAL A 209 -13.58 2.53 8.03
CA VAL A 209 -14.13 2.07 6.75
C VAL A 209 -13.46 0.77 6.33
N PHE A 210 -12.13 0.68 6.38
CA PHE A 210 -11.40 -0.52 5.98
C PHE A 210 -11.76 -1.72 6.86
N VAL A 211 -11.75 -1.54 8.18
CA VAL A 211 -12.13 -2.58 9.14
C VAL A 211 -13.60 -2.96 9.00
N GLY A 212 -14.49 -2.01 8.70
CA GLY A 212 -15.90 -2.28 8.43
C GLY A 212 -16.09 -3.16 7.19
N ILE A 213 -15.36 -2.90 6.11
CA ILE A 213 -15.40 -3.73 4.90
C ILE A 213 -14.89 -5.14 5.21
N VAL A 214 -13.72 -5.27 5.86
CA VAL A 214 -13.15 -6.59 6.23
C VAL A 214 -14.09 -7.34 7.19
N GLY A 215 -14.67 -6.65 8.17
CA GLY A 215 -15.66 -7.24 9.09
C GLY A 215 -16.94 -7.69 8.37
N GLY A 216 -17.40 -6.93 7.38
CA GLY A 216 -18.51 -7.32 6.51
C GLY A 216 -18.21 -8.59 5.72
N VAL A 217 -16.98 -8.75 5.22
CA VAL A 217 -16.52 -9.98 4.55
C VAL A 217 -16.51 -11.16 5.52
N VAL A 218 -16.06 -10.98 6.75
CA VAL A 218 -16.09 -12.04 7.78
C VAL A 218 -17.53 -12.48 8.06
N VAL A 219 -18.46 -11.53 8.24
CA VAL A 219 -19.89 -11.84 8.42
C VAL A 219 -20.43 -12.58 7.20
N TRP A 220 -20.08 -12.16 5.99
CA TRP A 220 -20.48 -12.85 4.76
C TRP A 220 -19.97 -14.30 4.74
N CYS A 221 -18.71 -14.54 5.09
CA CYS A 221 -18.17 -15.90 5.17
C CYS A 221 -18.95 -16.79 6.15
N VAL A 222 -19.32 -16.25 7.32
CA VAL A 222 -20.10 -16.98 8.32
C VAL A 222 -21.51 -17.29 7.81
N LEU A 223 -22.21 -16.31 7.23
CA LEU A 223 -23.56 -16.49 6.71
C LEU A 223 -23.60 -17.46 5.52
N ALA A 224 -22.56 -17.46 4.69
CA ALA A 224 -22.44 -18.37 3.55
C ALA A 224 -21.90 -19.75 3.93
N GLY A 225 -21.39 -19.94 5.16
CA GLY A 225 -20.68 -21.15 5.56
C GLY A 225 -19.44 -21.43 4.69
N SER A 226 -18.81 -20.40 4.14
CA SER A 226 -17.78 -20.52 3.09
C SER A 226 -16.75 -19.40 3.19
N ILE A 227 -15.47 -19.73 2.99
CA ILE A 227 -14.37 -18.74 2.98
C ILE A 227 -14.29 -17.94 1.68
N VAL A 228 -15.08 -18.29 0.66
CA VAL A 228 -14.96 -17.74 -0.69
C VAL A 228 -15.02 -16.21 -0.74
N PRO A 229 -15.89 -15.51 0.02
CA PRO A 229 -15.85 -14.04 0.04
C PRO A 229 -14.49 -13.46 0.46
N ALA A 230 -13.81 -14.08 1.44
CA ALA A 230 -12.49 -13.67 1.88
C ALA A 230 -11.40 -13.96 0.83
N LEU A 231 -11.58 -14.97 -0.03
CA LEU A 231 -10.68 -15.21 -1.15
C LEU A 231 -10.76 -14.11 -2.22
N PHE A 232 -11.82 -13.31 -2.24
CA PHE A 232 -11.96 -12.18 -3.18
C PHE A 232 -11.70 -10.81 -2.56
N ILE A 233 -11.91 -10.65 -1.25
CA ILE A 233 -11.81 -9.34 -0.60
C ILE A 233 -10.96 -9.47 0.67
N GLY A 234 -9.86 -8.71 0.72
CA GLY A 234 -8.92 -8.71 1.86
C GLY A 234 -7.96 -9.90 1.89
N GLY A 235 -8.40 -11.13 1.62
CA GLY A 235 -7.50 -12.29 1.48
C GLY A 235 -6.40 -12.12 0.43
N PRO A 236 -6.67 -11.54 -0.76
CA PRO A 236 -5.64 -11.33 -1.77
C PRO A 236 -4.53 -10.37 -1.33
N THR A 237 -4.78 -9.50 -0.34
CA THR A 237 -3.73 -8.68 0.29
C THR A 237 -2.65 -9.56 0.91
N ILE A 238 -3.03 -10.70 1.48
CA ILE A 238 -2.11 -11.67 2.09
C ILE A 238 -1.45 -12.54 1.03
N TYR A 239 -2.21 -13.26 0.20
CA TYR A 239 -1.62 -14.26 -0.70
C TYR A 239 -1.13 -13.68 -2.04
N GLY A 240 -1.40 -12.40 -2.32
CA GLY A 240 -1.14 -11.74 -3.60
C GLY A 240 -0.18 -10.55 -3.54
N GLY A 241 0.27 -10.14 -2.36
CA GLY A 241 1.18 -9.01 -2.15
C GLY A 241 2.66 -9.31 -2.39
N TRP A 242 2.98 -10.17 -3.36
CA TRP A 242 4.34 -10.69 -3.60
C TRP A 242 5.08 -10.01 -4.76
N LEU A 243 4.47 -9.00 -5.40
CA LEU A 243 5.04 -8.18 -6.47
C LEU A 243 5.06 -6.70 -6.07
#